data_AF-A0A447PCP5-F1
#
_entry.id   AF-A0A447PCP5-F1
#
_cell.length_a   1.000
_cell.length_b   1.000
_cell.length_c   1.000
_cell.angle_alpha   90.00
_cell.angle_beta   90.00
_cell.angle_gamma   90.00
#
_symmetry.space_group_name_H-M   'P 1'
#
loop_
_entity.id
_entity.type
_entity.pdbx_description
1 polymer ?
#
loop_
_entity_poly.entity_id
_entity_poly.type
_entity_poly.pdbx_seq_one_letter_code
_entity_poly.pdbx_strand_id
1 'polypeptide(L)'
;MIVYGCAFDFFNISGSVFVEQEVDSSIRASAQGLFMTMVNGVGAWIGSLLSGMAVDYFSIDGVKDWQTIWLVFAAYALALAVIFALFFKYQHHPEKLSTKSLAH
;
A
#
# COMPACT_ATOMS: atom_id res chain seq x y z
N MET A 1 -16.23 -9.74 5.02
CA MET A 1 -15.92 -8.45 5.67
C MET A 1 -14.70 -8.51 6.59
N ILE A 2 -14.42 -9.63 7.28
CA ILE A 2 -13.22 -9.78 8.13
C ILE A 2 -11.92 -9.70 7.33
N VAL A 3 -11.82 -10.44 6.22
CA VAL A 3 -10.60 -10.47 5.38
C VAL A 3 -10.25 -9.09 4.82
N TYR A 4 -11.27 -8.35 4.36
CA TYR A 4 -11.08 -6.98 3.87
C TYR A 4 -10.60 -6.05 4.99
N GLY A 5 -11.22 -6.12 6.17
CA GLY A 5 -10.83 -5.30 7.32
C GLY A 5 -9.38 -5.56 7.77
N CYS A 6 -8.98 -6.83 7.86
CA CYS A 6 -7.60 -7.18 8.17
C CYS A 6 -6.62 -6.66 7.12
N ALA A 7 -6.89 -6.88 5.82
CA ALA A 7 -5.98 -6.41 4.77
C ALA A 7 -5.83 -4.88 4.77
N PHE A 8 -6.94 -4.15 4.95
CA PHE A 8 -6.94 -2.69 5.03
C PHE A 8 -6.16 -2.19 6.25
N ASP A 9 -6.36 -2.80 7.42
CA ASP A 9 -5.67 -2.43 8.66
C ASP A 9 -4.17 -2.73 8.58
N PHE A 10 -3.79 -3.93 8.12
CA PHE A 10 -2.40 -4.28 7.91
C PHE A 10 -1.69 -3.32 6.95
N PHE A 11 -2.33 -2.92 5.85
CA PHE A 11 -1.76 -1.98 4.90
C PHE A 11 -1.57 -0.58 5.51
N ASN A 12 -2.60 -0.05 6.17
CA ASN A 12 -2.54 1.30 6.75
C ASN A 12 -1.60 1.38 7.96
N ILE A 13 -1.63 0.41 8.87
CA ILE A 13 -0.75 0.38 10.06
C ILE A 13 0.70 0.11 9.64
N SER A 14 0.97 -0.91 8.83
CA SER A 14 2.36 -1.25 8.45
C SER A 14 3.01 -0.11 7.66
N GLY A 15 2.26 0.53 6.77
CA GLY A 15 2.75 1.70 6.03
C GLY A 15 3.03 2.89 6.93
N SER A 16 2.15 3.18 7.90
CA SER A 16 2.35 4.27 8.86
C SER A 16 3.56 4.05 9.77
N VAL A 17 3.79 2.81 10.22
CA VAL A 17 4.97 2.43 11.02
C VAL A 17 6.25 2.55 10.19
N PHE A 18 6.25 2.12 8.93
CA PHE A 18 7.39 2.26 8.04
C PHE A 18 7.76 3.74 7.81
N VAL A 19 6.76 4.59 7.52
CA VAL A 19 6.97 6.03 7.38
C VAL A 19 7.54 6.64 8.66
N GLU A 20 7.04 6.24 9.83
CA GLU A 20 7.52 6.72 11.12
C GLU A 20 8.99 6.35 11.41
N GLN A 21 9.43 5.18 10.96
CA GLN A 21 10.82 4.71 11.12
C GLN A 21 11.80 5.46 10.21
N GLU A 22 11.37 5.87 9.01
CA GLU A 22 12.22 6.57 8.03
C GLU A 22 12.27 8.09 8.25
N VAL A 23 11.24 8.71 8.83
CA VAL A 23 11.19 10.17 9.05
C VAL A 23 11.64 10.60 10.45
N ASP A 24 12.21 11.81 10.51
CA ASP A 24 12.65 12.42 11.77
C ASP A 24 11.45 12.65 12.72
N SER A 25 11.72 12.50 14.03
CA SER A 25 10.74 12.66 15.11
C SER A 25 9.93 13.96 15.06
N SER A 26 10.52 15.03 14.53
CA SER A 26 9.90 16.35 14.40
C SER A 26 8.75 16.40 13.38
N ILE A 27 8.72 15.52 12.38
CA ILE A 27 7.74 15.55 11.28
C ILE A 27 6.83 14.31 11.20
N ARG A 28 6.93 13.38 12.15
CA ARG A 28 6.18 12.10 12.15
C ARG A 28 4.67 12.28 11.99
N ALA A 29 4.08 13.17 12.77
CA ALA A 29 2.63 13.41 12.72
C ALA A 29 2.18 13.91 11.33
N SER A 30 2.96 14.81 10.73
CA SER A 30 2.70 15.32 9.38
C SER A 30 2.89 14.24 8.31
N ALA A 31 3.92 13.39 8.44
CA ALA A 31 4.20 12.31 7.51
C ALA A 31 3.12 11.22 7.54
N GLN A 32 2.63 10.86 8.73
CA GLN A 32 1.50 9.93 8.89
C GLN A 32 0.20 10.51 8.32
N GLY A 33 -0.09 11.80 8.59
CA GLY A 33 -1.25 12.48 8.01
C GLY A 33 -1.20 12.53 6.48
N LEU A 34 -0.01 12.81 5.92
CA LEU A 34 0.20 12.79 4.47
C LEU A 34 0.05 11.38 3.89
N PHE A 35 0.61 10.36 4.54
CA PHE A 35 0.45 8.96 4.13
C PHE A 35 -1.03 8.57 4.08
N MET A 36 -1.80 8.90 5.13
CA MET A 36 -3.22 8.59 5.18
C MET A 36 -4.04 9.32 4.12
N THR A 37 -3.68 10.58 3.83
CA THR A 37 -4.30 11.38 2.77
C THR A 37 -3.97 10.82 1.38
N MET A 38 -2.75 10.33 1.19
CA MET A 38 -2.34 9.70 -0.06
C MET A 38 -3.01 8.35 -0.27
N VAL A 39 -3.13 7.51 0.75
CA VAL A 39 -3.76 6.18 0.65
C VAL A 39 -5.28 6.29 0.51
N ASN A 40 -5.93 6.98 1.44
CA ASN A 40 -7.39 7.01 1.54
C ASN A 40 -8.03 8.16 0.74
N GLY A 41 -7.25 9.17 0.35
CA GLY A 41 -7.71 10.27 -0.50
C GLY A 41 -7.31 10.05 -1.96
N VAL A 42 -6.10 10.44 -2.31
CA VAL A 42 -5.63 10.47 -3.71
C VAL A 42 -5.61 9.07 -4.33
N GLY A 43 -5.09 8.09 -3.60
CA GLY A 43 -5.00 6.69 -4.04
C GLY A 43 -6.38 6.07 -4.26
N ALA A 44 -7.33 6.32 -3.36
CA ALA A 44 -8.71 5.89 -3.53
C ALA A 44 -9.38 6.56 -4.74
N TRP A 45 -9.12 7.86 -4.97
CA TRP A 45 -9.68 8.58 -6.10
C TRP A 45 -9.14 8.07 -7.44
N ILE A 46 -7.82 7.96 -7.59
CA ILE A 46 -7.17 7.41 -8.80
C ILE A 46 -7.58 5.94 -8.99
N GLY A 47 -7.58 5.15 -7.92
CA GLY A 47 -7.99 3.76 -7.94
C GLY A 47 -9.44 3.58 -8.42
N SER A 48 -10.34 4.48 -8.02
CA SER A 48 -11.73 4.46 -8.48
C SER A 48 -11.86 4.78 -9.97
N LEU A 49 -11.09 5.75 -10.48
CA LEU A 49 -11.06 6.10 -11.90
C LEU A 49 -10.52 4.94 -12.76
N LEU A 50 -9.37 4.39 -12.37
CA LEU A 50 -8.73 3.27 -13.07
C LEU A 50 -9.57 1.99 -12.98
N SER A 51 -10.16 1.72 -11.82
CA SER A 51 -11.12 0.63 -11.62
C SER A 51 -12.31 0.76 -12.55
N GLY A 52 -12.90 1.96 -12.65
CA GLY A 52 -14.03 2.22 -13.56
C GLY A 52 -13.67 1.93 -15.01
N MET A 53 -12.53 2.46 -15.47
CA MET A 53 -12.03 2.22 -16.82
C MET A 53 -11.74 0.74 -17.11
N ALA A 54 -11.10 0.04 -16.16
CA ALA A 54 -10.81 -1.38 -16.32
C ALA A 54 -12.11 -2.20 -16.40
N VAL A 55 -13.07 -1.93 -15.53
CA VAL A 55 -14.39 -2.60 -15.54
C VAL A 55 -15.13 -2.35 -16.85
N ASP A 56 -15.13 -1.12 -17.37
CA ASP A 56 -15.78 -0.79 -18.63
C ASP A 56 -15.08 -1.46 -19.83
N TYR A 57 -13.75 -1.56 -19.82
CA TYR A 57 -12.99 -2.23 -20.87
C TYR A 57 -13.22 -3.76 -20.90
N PHE A 58 -13.33 -4.39 -19.73
CA PHE A 58 -13.58 -5.83 -19.60
C PHE A 58 -15.07 -6.21 -19.62
N SER A 59 -15.97 -5.26 -19.88
CA SER A 59 -17.40 -5.50 -20.02
C SER A 59 -17.76 -5.70 -21.50
N ILE A 60 -17.97 -6.95 -21.92
CA ILE A 60 -18.37 -7.30 -23.29
C ILE A 60 -19.91 -7.39 -23.36
N ASP A 61 -20.54 -6.70 -24.31
CA ASP A 61 -21.98 -6.75 -24.59
C ASP A 61 -22.92 -6.51 -23.38
N GLY A 62 -22.55 -5.57 -22.50
CA GLY A 62 -23.39 -5.16 -21.37
C GLY A 62 -23.50 -6.16 -20.22
N VAL A 63 -22.83 -7.31 -20.32
CA VAL A 63 -22.70 -8.28 -19.22
C VAL A 63 -21.33 -8.10 -18.57
N LYS A 64 -21.34 -7.60 -17.33
CA LYS A 64 -20.10 -7.46 -16.53
C LYS A 64 -19.59 -8.85 -16.16
N ASP A 65 -18.47 -9.26 -16.75
CA ASP A 65 -17.77 -10.46 -16.33
C ASP A 65 -16.99 -10.18 -15.04
N TRP A 66 -17.70 -10.31 -13.91
CA TRP A 66 -17.12 -10.13 -12.59
C TRP A 66 -15.91 -11.03 -12.35
N GLN A 67 -15.89 -12.24 -12.90
CA GLN A 67 -14.76 -13.16 -12.72
C GLN A 67 -13.49 -12.59 -13.38
N THR A 68 -13.61 -12.11 -14.62
CA THR A 68 -12.50 -11.47 -15.33
C THR A 68 -12.05 -10.18 -14.62
N ILE A 69 -12.99 -9.36 -14.15
CA ILE A 69 -12.69 -8.14 -13.38
C ILE A 69 -11.89 -8.47 -12.11
N TRP A 70 -12.34 -9.46 -11.32
CA TRP A 70 -11.63 -9.90 -10.12
C TRP A 70 -10.24 -10.48 -10.44
N LEU A 71 -10.11 -11.23 -11.54
CA LEU A 71 -8.82 -11.74 -12.01
C LEU A 71 -7.86 -10.63 -12.42
N VAL A 72 -8.35 -9.56 -13.07
CA VAL A 72 -7.53 -8.39 -13.43
C VAL A 72 -7.05 -7.67 -12.17
N PHE A 73 -7.91 -7.46 -11.17
CA PHE A 73 -7.49 -6.89 -9.88
C PHE A 73 -6.48 -7.79 -9.16
N ALA A 74 -6.69 -9.10 -9.16
CA ALA A 74 -5.76 -10.05 -8.57
C ALA A 74 -4.41 -10.06 -9.30
N ALA A 75 -4.41 -10.00 -10.64
CA ALA A 75 -3.21 -9.93 -11.46
C ALA A 75 -2.44 -8.63 -11.21
N TYR A 76 -3.13 -7.49 -11.08
CA TYR A 76 -2.53 -6.21 -10.72
C TYR A 76 -1.89 -6.26 -9.32
N ALA A 77 -2.60 -6.78 -8.32
CA ALA A 77 -2.05 -6.95 -6.97
C ALA A 77 -0.83 -7.89 -6.95
N LEU A 78 -0.88 -8.98 -7.73
CA LEU A 78 0.25 -9.90 -7.88
C LEU A 78 1.44 -9.22 -8.56
N ALA A 79 1.22 -8.44 -9.62
CA ALA A 79 2.28 -7.69 -10.29
C ALA A 79 2.95 -6.69 -9.34
N LEU A 80 2.17 -5.93 -8.54
CA LEU A 80 2.71 -5.06 -7.51
C LEU A 80 3.49 -5.84 -6.44
N ALA A 81 2.99 -7.00 -6.00
CA ALA A 81 3.68 -7.86 -5.04
C ALA A 81 5.03 -8.37 -5.59
N VAL A 82 5.08 -8.73 -6.87
CA VAL A 82 6.32 -9.15 -7.55
C VAL A 82 7.29 -7.97 -7.68
N ILE A 83 6.82 -6.80 -8.13
CA ILE A 83 7.65 -5.59 -8.20
C ILE A 83 8.20 -5.26 -6.81
N PHE A 84 7.36 -5.30 -5.77
CA PHE A 84 7.79 -5.08 -4.40
C PHE A 84 8.84 -6.13 -3.99
N ALA A 85 8.60 -7.42 -4.19
CA ALA A 85 9.57 -8.46 -3.86
C ALA A 85 10.93 -8.30 -4.58
N LEU A 86 10.93 -7.79 -5.81
CA LEU A 86 12.15 -7.58 -6.60
C LEU A 86 12.89 -6.28 -6.24
N PHE A 87 12.17 -5.18 -6.04
CA PHE A 87 12.76 -3.86 -5.76
C PHE A 87 13.00 -3.61 -4.28
N PHE A 88 12.30 -4.29 -3.39
CA PHE A 88 12.49 -4.20 -1.94
C PHE A 88 13.71 -5.02 -1.51
N LYS A 89 14.88 -4.67 -2.05
CA LYS A 89 16.17 -5.03 -1.47
C LYS A 89 16.40 -4.17 -0.23
N TYR A 90 15.87 -4.64 0.89
CA TYR A 90 16.11 -4.03 2.19
C TYR A 90 17.60 -4.12 2.54
N GLN A 91 18.31 -2.98 2.53
CA GLN A 91 19.63 -2.89 3.14
C GLN A 91 19.45 -2.86 4.66
N HIS A 92 19.53 -4.04 5.30
CA HIS A 92 19.74 -4.12 6.74
C HIS A 92 21.08 -3.43 7.03
N HIS A 93 21.05 -2.20 7.55
CA HIS A 93 22.20 -1.56 8.19
C HIS A 93 22.07 -1.79 9.71
N PRO A 94 22.63 -2.89 10.26
CA PRO A 94 22.48 -3.27 11.67
C PRO A 94 23.18 -2.31 12.66
N GLU A 95 23.80 -1.23 12.20
CA GLU A 95 24.70 -0.42 13.03
C GLU A 95 24.00 0.52 14.03
N LYS A 96 22.72 0.86 13.83
CA LYS A 96 22.04 1.86 14.69
C LYS A 96 21.53 1.33 16.04
N LEU A 97 21.63 0.02 16.31
CA LEU A 97 21.19 -0.58 17.56
C LEU A 97 22.24 -0.50 18.70
N SER A 98 23.53 -0.32 18.38
CA SER A 98 24.60 -0.32 19.38
C SER A 98 24.68 1.01 20.17
N THR A 99 24.49 2.15 19.50
CA THR A 99 24.68 3.47 20.14
C THR A 99 23.60 3.84 21.16
N LYS A 100 22.39 3.28 21.04
CA LYS A 100 21.28 3.57 21.98
C LYS A 100 21.45 2.89 23.34
N SER A 101 22.27 1.85 23.43
CA SER A 101 22.56 1.14 24.69
C SER A 101 23.68 1.78 25.52
N LEU A 102 24.51 2.65 24.92
CA LEU A 102 25.67 3.25 25.59
C LEU A 102 25.38 4.67 26.14
N ALA A 103 24.19 5.21 25.85
CA ALA A 103 23.75 6.53 26.29
C ALA A 103 22.71 6.49 27.43
N HIS A 104 22.54 5.33 28.07
CA HIS A 104 21.58 5.12 29.15
C HIS A 104 22.25 4.71 30.46
#